data_AF-A0A317HYQ2-F1
#
_entry.id   AF-A0A317HYQ2-F1
#
_cell.length_a   1.000
_cell.length_b   1.000
_cell.length_c   1.000
_cell.angle_alpha   90.00
_cell.angle_beta   90.00
_cell.angle_gamma   90.00
#
_symmetry.space_group_name_H-M   'P 1'
#
loop_
_entity.id
_entity.type
_entity.pdbx_description
1 polymer ?
#
loop_
_entity_poly.entity_id
_entity_poly.type
_entity_poly.pdbx_seq_one_letter_code
_entity_poly.pdbx_strand_id
1 'polypeptide(L)'
;MAALVTELSRQIQQLKSDLAASHEQISSEEVQLTTRGIDFYREVERFEIGLIRSALRAAHGNQTQAAKHLRINPTTLNAKMKHYGVNSLPWIREAKTVKGVDQNHAARFVATGLRKEKVTK
;
A
#
# COMPACT_ATOMS: atom_id res chain seq x y z
N MET A 1 23.85 -33.49 -21.04
CA MET A 1 24.31 -32.20 -20.48
C MET A 1 23.67 -30.99 -21.16
N ALA A 2 23.81 -30.82 -22.49
CA ALA A 2 23.24 -29.66 -23.21
C ALA A 2 21.72 -29.46 -23.03
N ALA A 3 20.93 -30.54 -23.09
CA ALA A 3 19.46 -30.49 -22.95
C ALA A 3 18.98 -30.01 -21.57
N LEU A 4 19.74 -30.29 -20.50
CA LEU A 4 19.42 -29.83 -19.14
C LEU A 4 19.71 -28.34 -18.97
N VAL A 5 20.77 -27.85 -19.60
CA VAL A 5 21.15 -26.42 -19.56
C VAL A 5 20.13 -25.58 -20.34
N THR A 6 19.65 -26.07 -21.48
CA THR A 6 18.60 -25.38 -22.25
C THR A 6 17.28 -25.33 -21.50
N GLU A 7 16.90 -26.42 -20.82
CA GLU A 7 15.66 -26.46 -20.06
C GLU A 7 15.71 -25.53 -18.83
N LEU A 8 16.82 -25.52 -18.10
CA LEU A 8 17.01 -24.59 -16.98
C LEU A 8 16.98 -23.13 -17.44
N SER A 9 17.59 -22.82 -18.59
CA SER A 9 17.57 -21.47 -19.17
C SER A 9 16.15 -21.03 -19.55
N ARG A 10 15.34 -21.96 -20.07
CA ARG A 10 13.92 -21.73 -20.38
C ARG A 10 13.11 -21.43 -19.12
N GLN A 11 13.33 -22.18 -18.04
CA GLN A 11 12.65 -21.96 -16.77
C GLN A 11 13.03 -20.62 -16.14
N ILE A 12 14.30 -20.23 -16.20
CA ILE A 12 14.75 -18.90 -15.75
C ILE A 12 14.09 -17.79 -16.57
N GLN A 13 13.96 -17.97 -17.89
CA GLN A 13 13.27 -16.99 -18.74
C GLN A 13 11.77 -16.89 -18.41
N GLN A 14 11.10 -18.01 -18.18
CA GLN A 14 9.70 -18.03 -17.79
C GLN A 14 9.46 -17.36 -16.42
N LEU A 15 10.31 -17.66 -15.42
CA LEU A 15 10.21 -17.02 -14.12
C LEU A 15 10.47 -15.51 -14.19
N LYS A 16 11.36 -15.06 -15.09
CA LYS A 16 11.58 -13.64 -15.35
C LYS A 16 10.37 -12.97 -15.99
N SER A 17 9.69 -13.62 -16.94
CA SER A 17 8.47 -13.05 -17.55
C SER A 17 7.32 -12.97 -16.56
N ASP A 18 7.13 -13.99 -15.72
CA ASP A 18 6.05 -14.02 -14.74
C ASP A 18 6.27 -12.96 -13.64
N LEU A 19 7.54 -12.74 -13.24
CA LEU A 19 7.92 -11.68 -12.32
C LEU A 19 7.77 -10.28 -12.96
N ALA A 20 8.08 -10.13 -14.25
CA ALA A 20 7.87 -8.88 -14.98
C ALA A 20 6.38 -8.54 -15.12
N ALA A 21 5.53 -9.52 -15.44
CA ALA A 21 4.07 -9.36 -15.47
C ALA A 21 3.49 -8.97 -14.09
N SER A 22 4.07 -9.51 -13.01
CA SER A 22 3.70 -9.13 -11.64
C SER A 22 4.20 -7.72 -11.26
N HIS A 23 5.33 -7.27 -11.82
CA HIS A 23 5.87 -5.92 -11.59
C HIS A 23 5.26 -4.83 -12.50
N GLU A 24 4.71 -5.20 -13.67
CA GLU A 24 3.87 -4.33 -14.50
C GLU A 24 2.57 -3.92 -13.80
N GLN A 25 2.26 -4.48 -12.63
CA GLN A 25 1.21 -4.00 -11.74
C GLN A 25 1.56 -2.70 -10.99
N ILE A 26 2.74 -2.11 -11.19
CA ILE A 26 2.87 -0.63 -11.19
C ILE A 26 2.30 -0.13 -12.53
N SER A 27 1.05 -0.53 -12.75
CA SER A 27 0.23 -0.16 -13.88
C SER A 27 0.00 1.33 -13.73
N SER A 28 0.40 2.08 -14.75
CA SER A 28 -0.09 3.44 -14.93
C SER A 28 -1.60 3.34 -15.12
N GLU A 29 -2.36 3.43 -14.03
CA GLU A 29 -3.80 3.68 -14.07
C GLU A 29 -3.99 5.09 -14.64
N GLU A 30 -3.97 5.19 -15.96
CA GLU A 30 -4.31 6.41 -16.66
C GLU A 30 -5.77 6.76 -16.32
N VAL A 31 -6.00 7.98 -15.84
CA VAL A 31 -7.32 8.42 -15.40
C VAL A 31 -8.23 8.47 -16.64
N GLN A 32 -9.19 7.55 -16.72
CA GLN A 32 -10.12 7.49 -17.83
C GLN A 32 -11.12 8.66 -17.74
N LEU A 33 -11.01 9.60 -18.68
CA LEU A 33 -11.98 10.68 -18.84
C LEU A 33 -13.25 10.14 -19.47
N THR A 34 -14.38 10.29 -18.79
CA THR A 34 -15.69 9.98 -19.38
C THR A 34 -16.16 11.16 -20.24
N THR A 35 -17.19 10.97 -21.07
CA THR A 35 -17.86 12.07 -21.80
C THR A 35 -18.40 13.16 -20.88
N ARG A 36 -18.60 12.86 -19.58
CA ARG A 36 -19.01 13.83 -18.54
C ARG A 36 -17.83 14.48 -17.81
N GLY A 37 -16.60 14.16 -18.18
CA GLY A 37 -15.38 14.59 -17.49
C GLY A 37 -15.11 13.82 -16.19
N ILE A 38 -14.26 14.41 -15.35
CA ILE A 38 -13.91 13.94 -13.99
C ILE A 38 -13.93 15.13 -13.02
N ASP A 39 -14.13 14.84 -11.74
CA ASP A 39 -13.83 15.81 -10.68
C ASP A 39 -12.33 15.72 -10.35
N PHE A 40 -11.57 16.69 -10.86
CA PHE A 40 -10.12 16.76 -10.68
C PHE A 40 -9.71 16.75 -9.20
N TYR A 41 -10.40 17.50 -8.35
CA TYR A 41 -10.03 17.63 -6.94
C TYR A 41 -10.26 16.32 -6.19
N ARG A 42 -11.37 15.64 -6.50
CA ARG A 42 -11.65 14.31 -5.95
C ARG A 42 -10.62 13.27 -6.38
N GLU A 43 -10.16 13.34 -7.62
CA GLU A 43 -9.15 12.40 -8.13
C GLU A 43 -7.78 12.65 -7.52
N VAL A 44 -7.37 13.93 -7.40
CA VAL A 44 -6.16 14.32 -6.67
C VAL A 44 -6.22 13.86 -5.22
N GLU A 45 -7.36 14.02 -4.54
CA GLU A 45 -7.55 13.53 -3.17
C GLU A 45 -7.36 12.01 -3.07
N ARG A 46 -8.00 11.23 -3.96
CA ARG A 46 -7.82 9.76 -4.01
C ARG A 46 -6.35 9.40 -4.17
N PHE A 47 -5.67 10.05 -5.11
CA PHE A 47 -4.25 9.83 -5.38
C PHE A 47 -3.37 10.15 -4.18
N GLU A 48 -3.56 11.32 -3.56
CA GLU A 48 -2.80 11.74 -2.38
C GLU A 48 -3.03 10.82 -1.18
N ILE A 49 -4.26 10.35 -0.94
CA ILE A 49 -4.57 9.36 0.10
C ILE A 49 -3.79 8.07 -0.17
N GLY A 50 -3.72 7.63 -1.43
CA GLY A 50 -2.93 6.48 -1.86
C GLY A 50 -1.46 6.64 -1.51
N LEU A 51 -0.85 7.75 -1.91
CA LEU A 51 0.56 8.06 -1.62
C LEU A 51 0.85 8.07 -0.12
N ILE A 52 0.00 8.74 0.67
CA ILE A 52 0.15 8.82 2.12
C ILE A 52 0.09 7.43 2.75
N ARG A 53 -0.86 6.57 2.33
CA ARG A 53 -0.98 5.20 2.85
C ARG A 53 0.24 4.36 2.50
N SER A 54 0.73 4.44 1.26
CA SER A 54 1.91 3.71 0.80
C SER A 54 3.16 4.14 1.57
N ALA A 55 3.37 5.45 1.75
CA ALA A 55 4.50 5.97 2.51
C ALA A 55 4.44 5.56 3.99
N LEU A 56 3.25 5.58 4.61
CA LEU A 56 3.06 5.11 5.98
C LEU A 56 3.31 3.61 6.13
N ARG A 57 2.89 2.80 5.15
CA ARG A 57 3.18 1.37 5.14
C ARG A 57 4.68 1.11 5.06
N ALA A 58 5.38 1.77 4.12
CA ALA A 58 6.83 1.68 3.98
C ALA A 58 7.59 2.20 5.21
N ALA A 59 7.00 3.14 5.96
CA ALA A 59 7.56 3.70 7.18
C ALA A 59 7.08 2.99 8.47
N HIS A 60 6.36 1.87 8.37
CA HIS A 60 5.76 1.16 9.51
C HIS A 60 4.97 2.08 10.47
N GLY A 61 4.21 3.04 9.90
CA GLY A 61 3.42 4.01 10.65
C GLY A 61 4.20 5.21 11.21
N ASN A 62 5.52 5.28 11.01
CA ASN A 62 6.31 6.45 11.42
C ASN A 62 6.05 7.63 10.48
N GLN A 63 5.24 8.59 10.93
CA GLN A 63 4.86 9.76 10.14
C GLN A 63 6.06 10.61 9.69
N THR A 64 7.10 10.75 10.51
CA THR A 64 8.30 11.51 10.13
C THR A 64 9.06 10.83 9.00
N GLN A 65 9.16 9.50 9.02
CA GLN A 65 9.80 8.74 7.94
C GLN A 65 8.92 8.69 6.69
N ALA A 66 7.59 8.59 6.85
CA ALA A 66 6.66 8.70 5.73
C ALA A 66 6.74 10.07 5.04
N ALA A 67 6.86 11.16 5.82
CA ALA A 67 7.05 12.51 5.27
C ALA A 67 8.35 12.62 4.48
N LYS A 68 9.43 11.96 4.94
CA LYS A 68 10.70 11.87 4.21
C LYS A 68 10.56 11.09 2.90
N HIS A 69 9.85 9.96 2.89
CA HIS A 69 9.58 9.21 1.66
C HIS A 69 8.81 10.04 0.63
N LEU A 70 7.86 10.85 1.09
CA LEU A 70 7.07 11.75 0.25
C LEU A 70 7.76 13.09 -0.05
N ARG A 71 8.93 13.36 0.55
CA ARG A 71 9.69 14.61 0.44
C ARG A 71 8.86 15.87 0.76
N ILE A 72 8.01 15.78 1.77
CA ILE A 72 7.23 16.92 2.28
C ILE A 72 7.53 17.17 3.76
N ASN A 73 7.22 18.36 4.24
CA ASN A 73 7.36 18.67 5.67
C ASN A 73 6.42 17.78 6.51
N PRO A 74 6.88 17.21 7.64
CA PRO A 74 6.03 16.46 8.57
C PRO A 74 4.73 17.18 8.98
N THR A 75 4.74 18.51 9.13
CA THR A 75 3.54 19.28 9.49
C THR A 75 2.51 19.28 8.36
N THR A 76 2.95 19.37 7.11
CA THR A 76 2.11 19.25 5.91
C THR A 76 1.49 17.85 5.81
N LEU A 77 2.29 16.80 6.03
CA LEU A 77 1.76 15.43 6.04
C LEU A 77 0.70 15.27 7.12
N ASN A 78 0.96 15.76 8.34
CA ASN A 78 0.01 15.68 9.45
C ASN A 78 -1.31 16.40 9.13
N ALA A 79 -1.25 17.60 8.53
CA ALA A 79 -2.44 18.35 8.11
C ALA A 79 -3.25 17.56 7.07
N LYS A 80 -2.60 17.02 6.03
CA LYS A 80 -3.25 16.16 5.01
C LYS A 80 -3.87 14.91 5.63
N MET A 81 -3.16 14.23 6.54
CA MET A 81 -3.69 13.05 7.23
C MET A 81 -4.93 13.34 8.08
N LYS A 82 -5.02 14.53 8.69
CA LYS A 82 -6.22 14.97 9.42
C LYS A 82 -7.37 15.29 8.47
N HIS A 83 -7.09 16.06 7.43
CA HIS A 83 -8.07 16.44 6.42
C HIS A 83 -8.74 15.21 5.78
N TYR A 84 -7.95 14.20 5.41
CA TYR A 84 -8.44 12.98 4.78
C TYR A 84 -8.88 11.87 5.77
N GLY A 85 -8.84 12.12 7.08
CA GLY A 85 -9.22 11.12 8.09
C GLY A 85 -8.32 9.88 8.16
N VAL A 86 -7.13 9.90 7.55
CA VAL A 86 -6.20 8.75 7.46
C VAL A 86 -5.73 8.28 8.85
N ASN A 87 -5.63 9.18 9.83
CA ASN A 87 -5.20 8.85 11.19
C ASN A 87 -6.13 7.85 11.93
N SER A 88 -7.38 7.68 11.50
CA SER A 88 -8.35 6.81 12.17
C SER A 88 -8.36 5.36 11.66
N LEU A 89 -7.57 5.03 10.64
CA LEU A 89 -7.60 3.70 10.04
C LEU A 89 -7.05 2.63 11.01
N PRO A 90 -7.71 1.46 11.14
CA PRO A 90 -7.35 0.44 12.12
C PRO A 90 -5.88 0.04 12.08
N TRP A 91 -5.33 -0.21 10.88
CA TRP A 91 -3.93 -0.64 10.71
C TRP A 91 -2.90 0.45 11.05
N ILE A 92 -3.27 1.74 11.01
CA ILE A 92 -2.38 2.86 11.42
C ILE A 92 -2.36 2.97 12.94
N ARG A 93 -3.49 2.73 13.61
CA ARG A 93 -3.58 2.71 15.08
C ARG A 93 -2.76 1.54 15.62
N GLU A 94 -2.87 0.39 14.96
CA GLU A 94 -2.09 -0.81 15.28
C GLU A 94 -0.59 -0.57 15.07
N ALA A 95 -0.18 0.01 13.92
CA ALA A 95 1.22 0.38 13.63
C ALA A 95 1.86 1.28 14.72
N LYS A 96 1.08 2.20 15.33
CA LYS A 96 1.57 3.05 16.42
C LYS A 96 1.79 2.28 17.73
N THR A 97 1.02 1.23 17.99
CA THR A 97 1.19 0.32 19.15
C THR A 97 2.35 -0.66 19.00
N VAL A 98 2.76 -1.03 17.78
CA VAL A 98 3.84 -2.02 17.52
C VAL A 98 5.26 -1.50 17.75
N LYS A 99 5.46 -0.24 18.18
CA LYS A 99 6.78 0.33 18.49
C LYS A 99 7.55 -0.39 19.63
N GLY A 100 7.06 -1.54 20.12
CA GLY A 100 7.73 -2.37 21.12
C GLY A 100 7.59 -3.89 21.01
N VAL A 101 6.97 -4.51 19.98
CA VAL A 101 6.82 -5.99 19.96
C VAL A 101 6.92 -6.62 18.56
N ASP A 102 8.02 -7.37 18.39
CA ASP A 102 8.26 -8.61 17.62
C ASP A 102 7.84 -8.74 16.13
N GLN A 103 8.77 -9.28 15.34
CA GLN A 103 8.88 -9.33 13.88
C GLN A 103 7.93 -10.31 13.18
N ASN A 104 6.94 -10.90 13.87
CA ASN A 104 6.18 -12.06 13.37
C ASN A 104 4.74 -11.77 12.87
N HIS A 105 4.45 -10.53 12.47
CA HIS A 105 3.08 -10.08 12.16
C HIS A 105 2.56 -10.47 10.76
N ALA A 106 3.43 -10.93 9.85
CA ALA A 106 3.07 -11.26 8.47
C ALA A 106 2.07 -12.45 8.35
N ALA A 107 1.91 -13.26 9.39
CA ALA A 107 1.12 -14.49 9.34
C ALA A 107 -0.40 -14.32 9.59
N ARG A 108 -0.91 -13.15 9.97
CA ARG A 108 -2.31 -13.02 10.46
C ARG A 108 -3.34 -12.55 9.42
N PHE A 109 -2.93 -12.15 8.22
CA PHE A 109 -3.84 -11.51 7.26
C PHE A 109 -4.60 -12.45 6.30
N VAL A 110 -4.46 -13.79 6.42
CA VAL A 110 -5.18 -14.75 5.55
C VAL A 110 -6.51 -15.25 6.14
N ALA A 111 -6.86 -14.94 7.40
CA ALA A 111 -8.11 -15.43 8.01
C ALA A 111 -9.23 -14.35 8.01
N THR A 112 -9.94 -14.27 6.89
CA THR A 112 -11.40 -14.40 6.77
C THR A 112 -12.29 -14.08 7.98
N GLY A 113 -13.32 -13.23 7.77
CA GLY A 113 -14.65 -13.46 8.37
C GLY A 113 -15.27 -12.37 9.24
N LEU A 114 -16.13 -11.56 8.63
CA LEU A 114 -17.38 -10.92 9.11
C LEU A 114 -17.78 -10.86 10.61
N ARG A 115 -18.30 -9.66 10.93
CA ARG A 115 -19.30 -9.25 11.96
C ARG A 115 -18.94 -9.37 13.45
N LYS A 116 -18.81 -8.20 14.10
CA LYS A 116 -19.07 -8.04 15.54
C LYS A 116 -20.50 -7.58 15.75
N GLU A 117 -21.32 -8.49 16.26
CA GLU A 117 -22.63 -8.19 16.83
C GLU A 117 -22.44 -7.51 18.19
N LYS A 118 -23.24 -6.46 18.45
CA LYS A 118 -23.23 -5.70 19.70
C LYS A 118 -23.79 -6.59 20.81
N VAL A 119 -23.11 -6.64 21.95
CA VAL A 119 -23.75 -6.98 23.23
C VAL A 119 -23.54 -5.82 24.19
N THR A 120 -24.66 -5.25 24.58
CA THR A 120 -24.84 -4.16 25.54
C THR A 120 -24.92 -4.68 26.97
N LYS A 121 -24.25 -3.92 27.85
CA LYS A 121 -24.29 -3.89 29.33
C LYS A 121 -23.68 -5.08 30.07
#